data_AF-A0A1E1MH00-F1
#
_entry.id   AF-A0A1E1MH00-F1
#
_cell.length_a   1.000
_cell.length_b   1.000
_cell.length_c   1.000
_cell.angle_alpha   90.00
_cell.angle_beta   90.00
_cell.angle_gamma   90.00
#
_symmetry.space_group_name_H-M   'P 1'
#
loop_
_entity.id
_entity.type
_entity.pdbx_description
1 polymer ?
#
loop_
_entity_poly.entity_id
_entity_poly.type
_entity_poly.pdbx_seq_one_letter_code
_entity_poly.pdbx_strand_id
1 'polypeptide(L)'
;MATQKYNKLAGKHVLIIGGTSGIGYAVAEGSIDGHACDLSTPNPEADIEALFEKTGKVDHVVFTAGDGLAQMKVEDITLEKIVKAGQIRFFAPLLVAKVATKYLNPGPGSSIVFTTGAVADKPIANWSVVASYAAGLHGMTRNLALDLKPIRVNLVSPGAIDTELWKGFSEDQKKAFFKEISDKLPTGKIGRPEDVAETYLWLMKDTNVTGFVASSNGGDLLV
;
A
#
# COMPACT_ATOMS: atom_id res chain seq x y z
N MET A 1 31.91 10.01 1.72
CA MET A 1 30.62 10.65 1.38
C MET A 1 29.97 9.81 0.29
N ALA A 2 28.79 9.24 0.53
CA ALA A 2 28.05 8.55 -0.53
C ALA A 2 27.71 9.59 -1.60
N THR A 3 28.20 9.40 -2.83
CA THR A 3 27.95 10.31 -3.95
C THR A 3 26.45 10.52 -4.12
N GLN A 4 26.03 11.77 -4.30
CA GLN A 4 24.67 12.25 -4.55
C GLN A 4 23.87 11.41 -5.58
N LYS A 5 24.58 10.68 -6.46
CA LYS A 5 24.06 9.74 -7.45
C LYS A 5 23.14 8.63 -6.89
N TYR A 6 23.27 8.25 -5.60
CA TYR A 6 22.47 7.16 -4.99
C TYR A 6 21.49 7.60 -3.89
N ASN A 7 21.52 8.86 -3.44
CA ASN A 7 20.56 9.39 -2.48
C ASN A 7 19.43 10.15 -3.19
N LYS A 8 18.68 9.44 -4.06
CA LYS A 8 17.68 10.06 -4.96
C LYS A 8 16.44 10.62 -4.25
N LEU A 9 16.24 10.31 -2.96
CA LEU A 9 15.15 10.85 -2.14
C LEU A 9 15.58 12.05 -1.28
N ALA A 10 16.86 12.45 -1.31
CA ALA A 10 17.30 13.64 -0.60
C ALA A 10 16.57 14.88 -1.11
N GLY A 11 15.93 15.61 -0.19
CA GLY A 11 15.15 16.82 -0.50
C GLY A 11 13.85 16.55 -1.28
N LYS A 12 13.40 15.28 -1.34
CA LYS A 12 12.11 14.90 -1.92
C LYS A 12 11.02 14.92 -0.85
N HIS A 13 9.87 15.47 -1.22
CA HIS A 13 8.69 15.51 -0.36
C HIS A 13 7.82 14.28 -0.62
N VAL A 14 7.55 13.51 0.43
CA VAL A 14 6.80 12.26 0.35
C VAL A 14 5.56 12.38 1.22
N LEU A 15 4.38 12.19 0.63
CA LEU A 15 3.12 12.06 1.36
C LEU A 15 2.82 10.57 1.59
N ILE A 16 2.74 10.14 2.84
CA ILE A 16 2.48 8.74 3.20
C ILE A 16 1.14 8.59 3.89
N ILE A 17 0.11 8.23 3.13
CA ILE A 17 -1.24 7.98 3.65
C ILE A 17 -1.25 6.57 4.28
N GLY A 18 -1.46 6.52 5.60
CA GLY A 18 -1.24 5.30 6.40
C GLY A 18 0.11 5.24 7.13
N GLY A 19 0.87 6.34 7.15
CA GLY A 19 2.22 6.43 7.72
C GLY A 19 2.35 6.34 9.25
N THR A 20 1.27 6.07 10.00
CA THR A 20 1.28 6.07 11.47
C THR A 20 1.47 4.69 12.11
N SER A 21 1.51 3.62 11.31
CA SER A 21 1.72 2.25 11.81
C SER A 21 2.26 1.32 10.72
N GLY A 22 2.73 0.14 11.11
CA GLY A 22 3.15 -0.93 10.21
C GLY A 22 4.06 -0.49 9.07
N ILE A 23 3.75 -0.96 7.86
CA ILE A 23 4.54 -0.71 6.64
C ILE A 23 4.66 0.80 6.35
N GLY A 24 3.56 1.55 6.49
CA GLY A 24 3.57 2.99 6.22
C GLY A 24 4.53 3.74 7.13
N TYR A 25 4.57 3.38 8.43
CA TYR A 25 5.51 3.97 9.38
C TYR A 25 6.96 3.64 9.03
N ALA A 26 7.27 2.38 8.68
CA ALA A 26 8.61 2.01 8.24
C ALA A 26 9.04 2.73 6.96
N VAL A 27 8.11 2.99 6.02
CA VAL A 27 8.39 3.84 4.85
C VAL A 27 8.64 5.28 5.28
N ALA A 28 7.89 5.80 6.26
CA ALA A 28 8.07 7.14 6.79
C ALA A 28 9.47 7.30 7.42
N GLU A 29 9.91 6.37 8.26
CA GLU A 29 11.26 6.37 8.84
C GLU A 29 12.38 6.23 7.80
N GLY A 30 12.13 5.47 6.72
CA GLY A 30 13.04 5.37 5.58
C GLY A 30 12.99 6.58 4.64
N SER A 31 12.07 7.51 4.87
CA SER A 31 11.86 8.74 4.10
C SER A 31 12.04 9.97 5.01
N ILE A 32 11.92 11.17 4.44
CA ILE A 32 12.16 12.41 5.19
C ILE A 32 10.84 12.99 5.74
N ASP A 33 9.67 12.53 5.28
CA ASP A 33 8.38 13.13 5.65
C ASP A 33 7.21 12.13 5.59
N GLY A 34 6.25 12.24 6.52
CA GLY A 34 5.09 11.34 6.63
C GLY A 34 3.90 12.03 7.32
N HIS A 35 2.68 11.79 6.82
CA HIS A 35 1.47 12.47 7.32
C HIS A 35 0.31 11.49 7.58
N ALA A 36 -0.35 11.64 8.72
CA ALA A 36 -1.53 10.87 9.08
C ALA A 36 -2.81 11.45 8.45
N CYS A 37 -3.71 10.59 7.96
CA CYS A 37 -5.06 10.96 7.52
C CYS A 37 -6.03 9.80 7.78
N ASP A 38 -7.18 10.11 8.39
CA ASP A 38 -8.27 9.14 8.57
C ASP A 38 -9.19 9.17 7.34
N LEU A 39 -9.31 8.04 6.66
CA LEU A 39 -10.11 7.87 5.43
C LEU A 39 -11.36 7.03 5.65
N SER A 40 -11.69 6.74 6.91
CA SER A 40 -12.90 5.99 7.30
C SER A 40 -14.14 6.87 7.40
N THR A 41 -14.02 8.18 7.16
CA THR A 41 -15.13 9.14 7.24
C THR A 41 -16.14 8.94 6.09
N PRO A 42 -17.36 9.50 6.18
CA PRO A 42 -18.33 9.45 5.09
C PRO A 42 -17.91 10.18 3.80
N ASN A 43 -16.90 11.05 3.83
CA ASN A 43 -16.44 11.81 2.66
C ASN A 43 -14.91 11.77 2.52
N PRO A 44 -14.34 10.60 2.17
CA PRO A 44 -12.90 10.44 2.08
C PRO A 44 -12.26 11.36 1.03
N GLU A 45 -13.00 11.80 0.01
CA GLU A 45 -12.47 12.73 -0.99
C GLU A 45 -12.11 14.08 -0.37
N ALA A 46 -13.00 14.66 0.45
CA ALA A 46 -12.74 15.93 1.11
C ALA A 46 -11.57 15.84 2.10
N ASP A 47 -11.43 14.72 2.81
CA ASP A 47 -10.30 14.50 3.72
C ASP A 47 -8.97 14.39 2.98
N ILE A 48 -8.98 13.72 1.81
CA ILE A 48 -7.82 13.65 0.93
C ILE A 48 -7.48 15.06 0.41
N GLU A 49 -8.45 15.85 -0.04
CA GLU A 49 -8.21 17.22 -0.48
C GLU A 49 -7.60 18.08 0.63
N ALA A 50 -8.17 18.06 1.83
CA ALA A 50 -7.65 18.79 2.98
C ALA A 50 -6.22 18.36 3.37
N LEU A 51 -5.91 17.05 3.29
CA LEU A 51 -4.57 16.53 3.53
C LEU A 51 -3.56 17.12 2.53
N PHE A 52 -3.89 17.10 1.24
CA PHE A 52 -3.02 17.65 0.20
C PHE A 52 -2.89 19.17 0.30
N GLU A 53 -3.95 19.90 0.65
CA GLU A 53 -3.90 21.35 0.88
C GLU A 53 -2.92 21.70 2.01
N LYS A 54 -2.94 20.93 3.10
CA LYS A 54 -2.02 21.09 4.23
C LYS A 54 -0.58 20.74 3.86
N THR A 55 -0.39 19.71 3.04
CA THR A 55 0.94 19.18 2.67
C THR A 55 1.61 20.03 1.59
N GLY A 56 0.83 20.58 0.65
CA GLY A 56 1.35 21.31 -0.50
C GLY A 56 1.87 20.39 -1.62
N LYS A 57 2.83 20.89 -2.42
CA LYS A 57 3.42 20.16 -3.53
C LYS A 57 4.32 19.02 -3.03
N VAL A 58 4.19 17.84 -3.65
CA VAL A 58 4.97 16.64 -3.30
C VAL A 58 5.60 15.99 -4.52
N ASP A 59 6.64 15.19 -4.30
CA ASP A 59 7.27 14.36 -5.33
C ASP A 59 6.68 12.95 -5.35
N HIS A 60 6.39 12.39 -4.18
CA HIS A 60 5.90 11.02 -4.07
C HIS A 60 4.66 10.93 -3.17
N VAL A 61 3.75 10.04 -3.54
CA VAL A 61 2.62 9.62 -2.70
C VAL A 61 2.73 8.13 -2.46
N VAL A 62 2.65 7.72 -1.20
CA VAL A 62 2.58 6.32 -0.78
C VAL A 62 1.23 6.12 -0.10
N PHE A 63 0.51 5.06 -0.49
CA PHE A 63 -0.76 4.71 0.12
C PHE A 63 -0.67 3.31 0.73
N THR A 64 -0.62 3.26 2.05
CA THR A 64 -0.60 2.05 2.88
C THR A 64 -1.80 1.96 3.83
N ALA A 65 -2.63 3.00 3.86
CA ALA A 65 -3.84 3.03 4.67
C ALA A 65 -4.73 1.82 4.37
N GLY A 66 -5.18 1.18 5.43
CA GLY A 66 -5.99 -0.01 5.39
C GLY A 66 -6.64 -0.24 6.74
N ASP A 67 -7.74 -0.97 6.72
CA ASP A 67 -8.53 -1.39 7.86
C ASP A 67 -8.45 -2.91 8.05
N GLY A 68 -9.30 -3.45 8.93
CA GLY A 68 -9.40 -4.90 9.11
C GLY A 68 -9.73 -5.62 7.80
N LEU A 69 -9.18 -6.82 7.63
CA LEU A 69 -9.43 -7.61 6.42
C LEU A 69 -10.87 -8.10 6.40
N ALA A 70 -11.58 -7.82 5.31
CA ALA A 70 -12.98 -8.17 5.13
C ALA A 70 -13.15 -9.67 4.84
N GLN A 71 -12.99 -10.50 5.86
CA GLN A 71 -13.28 -11.94 5.80
C GLN A 71 -14.78 -12.17 5.98
N MET A 72 -15.42 -12.73 4.96
CA MET A 72 -16.87 -12.97 4.93
C MET A 72 -17.16 -14.25 4.16
N LYS A 73 -18.02 -15.09 4.70
CA LYS A 73 -18.56 -16.23 3.95
C LYS A 73 -19.46 -15.71 2.83
N VAL A 74 -19.56 -16.48 1.75
CA VAL A 74 -20.27 -16.03 0.52
C VAL A 74 -21.74 -15.74 0.81
N GLU A 75 -22.39 -16.56 1.63
CA GLU A 75 -23.78 -16.41 2.05
C GLU A 75 -24.05 -15.15 2.90
N ASP A 76 -23.03 -14.59 3.54
CA ASP A 76 -23.13 -13.41 4.40
C ASP A 76 -22.86 -12.09 3.66
N ILE A 77 -22.47 -12.15 2.37
CA ILE A 77 -22.11 -10.98 1.57
C ILE A 77 -23.35 -10.16 1.21
N THR A 78 -23.28 -8.86 1.45
CA THR A 78 -24.28 -7.88 1.00
C THR A 78 -23.60 -6.74 0.25
N LEU A 79 -24.35 -6.02 -0.59
CA LEU A 79 -23.82 -4.85 -1.29
C LEU A 79 -23.26 -3.81 -0.31
N GLU A 80 -23.94 -3.58 0.80
CA GLU A 80 -23.49 -2.66 1.85
C GLU A 80 -22.12 -3.08 2.43
N LYS A 81 -21.95 -4.37 2.75
CA LYS A 81 -20.68 -4.89 3.26
C LYS A 81 -19.55 -4.80 2.23
N ILE A 82 -19.86 -5.03 0.95
CA ILE A 82 -18.90 -4.86 -0.15
C ILE A 82 -18.45 -3.40 -0.19
N VAL A 83 -19.38 -2.45 -0.34
CA VAL A 83 -19.08 -1.01 -0.43
C VAL A 83 -18.26 -0.54 0.77
N LYS A 84 -18.66 -0.94 1.98
CA LYS A 84 -17.94 -0.61 3.21
C LYS A 84 -16.49 -1.14 3.20
N ALA A 85 -16.29 -2.40 2.84
CA ALA A 85 -14.96 -3.01 2.76
C ALA A 85 -14.07 -2.37 1.67
N GLY A 86 -14.67 -1.80 0.63
CA GLY A 86 -13.95 -1.14 -0.46
C GLY A 86 -13.49 0.28 -0.16
N GLN A 87 -14.05 0.95 0.85
CA GLN A 87 -13.86 2.39 1.06
C GLN A 87 -12.38 2.78 1.15
N ILE A 88 -11.64 2.20 2.09
CA ILE A 88 -10.23 2.55 2.32
C ILE A 88 -9.32 1.82 1.33
N ARG A 89 -9.61 0.55 1.03
CA ARG A 89 -8.67 -0.31 0.27
C ARG A 89 -8.79 -0.20 -1.25
N PHE A 90 -9.88 0.37 -1.77
CA PHE A 90 -10.13 0.42 -3.21
C PHE A 90 -10.60 1.79 -3.71
N PHE A 91 -11.61 2.38 -3.09
CA PHE A 91 -12.12 3.69 -3.54
C PHE A 91 -11.13 4.82 -3.21
N ALA A 92 -10.60 4.85 -2.00
CA ALA A 92 -9.65 5.88 -1.59
C ALA A 92 -8.36 5.94 -2.44
N PRO A 93 -7.68 4.84 -2.81
CA PRO A 93 -6.55 4.88 -3.75
C PRO A 93 -6.84 5.63 -5.05
N LEU A 94 -8.01 5.41 -5.65
CA LEU A 94 -8.41 6.09 -6.88
C LEU A 94 -8.66 7.59 -6.65
N LEU A 95 -9.29 7.94 -5.53
CA LEU A 95 -9.50 9.34 -5.13
C LEU A 95 -8.17 10.06 -4.84
N VAL A 96 -7.22 9.36 -4.20
CA VAL A 96 -5.87 9.87 -3.97
C VAL A 96 -5.19 10.17 -5.31
N ALA A 97 -5.26 9.27 -6.29
CA ALA A 97 -4.73 9.54 -7.63
C ALA A 97 -5.38 10.77 -8.27
N LYS A 98 -6.71 10.89 -8.20
CA LYS A 98 -7.46 12.05 -8.71
C LYS A 98 -6.96 13.36 -8.09
N VAL A 99 -6.88 13.44 -6.75
CA VAL A 99 -6.46 14.66 -6.06
C VAL A 99 -4.98 14.95 -6.29
N ALA A 100 -4.12 13.92 -6.27
CA ALA A 100 -2.69 14.04 -6.46
C ALA A 100 -2.30 14.69 -7.79
N THR A 101 -3.15 14.64 -8.83
CA THR A 101 -2.93 15.35 -10.10
C THR A 101 -2.69 16.86 -9.93
N LYS A 102 -3.27 17.46 -8.88
CA LYS A 102 -3.10 18.88 -8.55
C LYS A 102 -1.80 19.15 -7.79
N TYR A 103 -1.27 18.17 -7.06
CA TYR A 103 -0.24 18.36 -6.03
C TYR A 103 1.11 17.69 -6.34
N LEU A 104 1.16 16.71 -7.23
CA LEU A 104 2.43 16.13 -7.64
C LEU A 104 3.21 17.11 -8.51
N ASN A 105 4.53 17.12 -8.32
CA ASN A 105 5.45 17.75 -9.27
C ASN A 105 5.38 16.99 -10.61
N PRO A 106 5.43 17.68 -11.76
CA PRO A 106 5.40 17.00 -13.05
C PRO A 106 6.71 16.24 -13.31
N GLY A 107 6.61 15.13 -14.04
CA GLY A 107 7.77 14.39 -14.56
C GLY A 107 7.95 12.99 -13.97
N PRO A 108 8.85 12.19 -14.57
CA PRO A 108 9.10 10.81 -14.14
C PRO A 108 9.85 10.72 -12.80
N GLY A 109 10.30 11.86 -12.27
CA GLY A 109 10.81 11.96 -10.90
C GLY A 109 9.74 11.79 -9.83
N SER A 110 8.46 11.97 -10.19
CA SER A 110 7.34 11.86 -9.27
C SER A 110 6.60 10.54 -9.41
N SER A 111 6.00 10.06 -8.33
CA SER A 111 5.28 8.77 -8.36
C SER A 111 4.18 8.61 -7.33
N ILE A 112 3.22 7.74 -7.65
CA ILE A 112 2.28 7.16 -6.68
C ILE A 112 2.63 5.69 -6.50
N VAL A 113 2.68 5.22 -5.24
CA VAL A 113 2.87 3.80 -4.92
C VAL A 113 1.74 3.33 -4.00
N PHE A 114 0.90 2.44 -4.52
CA PHE A 114 -0.21 1.84 -3.77
C PHE A 114 0.20 0.54 -3.08
N THR A 115 -0.64 0.08 -2.15
CA THR A 115 -0.51 -1.23 -1.49
C THR A 115 -1.68 -2.13 -1.86
N THR A 116 -1.39 -3.36 -2.27
CA THR A 116 -2.36 -4.47 -2.38
C THR A 116 -2.03 -5.55 -1.34
N GLY A 117 -2.20 -6.83 -1.66
CA GLY A 117 -1.62 -7.95 -0.93
C GLY A 117 -1.54 -9.19 -1.81
N ALA A 118 -0.72 -10.16 -1.40
CA ALA A 118 -0.52 -11.42 -2.12
C ALA A 118 -1.82 -12.21 -2.38
N VAL A 119 -2.89 -11.92 -1.61
CA VAL A 119 -4.23 -12.47 -1.83
C VAL A 119 -4.83 -12.11 -3.20
N ALA A 120 -4.31 -11.08 -3.87
CA ALA A 120 -4.66 -10.78 -5.26
C ALA A 120 -4.32 -11.92 -6.23
N ASP A 121 -3.26 -12.69 -5.91
CA ASP A 121 -2.72 -13.75 -6.76
C ASP A 121 -2.89 -15.14 -6.13
N LYS A 122 -2.82 -15.26 -4.79
CA LYS A 122 -3.00 -16.52 -4.04
C LYS A 122 -4.25 -16.46 -3.15
N PRO A 123 -5.35 -17.15 -3.52
CA PRO A 123 -6.63 -17.00 -2.85
C PRO A 123 -6.67 -17.62 -1.44
N ILE A 124 -7.50 -17.03 -0.58
CA ILE A 124 -7.82 -17.52 0.77
C ILE A 124 -9.33 -17.73 0.87
N ALA A 125 -9.76 -18.82 1.52
CA ALA A 125 -11.18 -19.09 1.72
C ALA A 125 -11.87 -17.95 2.50
N ASN A 126 -13.11 -17.62 2.13
CA ASN A 126 -13.90 -16.52 2.72
C ASN A 126 -13.31 -15.10 2.50
N TRP A 127 -12.40 -14.92 1.53
CA TRP A 127 -11.78 -13.62 1.24
C TRP A 127 -12.17 -13.06 -0.13
N SER A 128 -13.26 -13.53 -0.74
CA SER A 128 -13.66 -13.11 -2.10
C SER A 128 -13.78 -11.59 -2.27
N VAL A 129 -14.29 -10.87 -1.27
CA VAL A 129 -14.42 -9.41 -1.30
C VAL A 129 -13.06 -8.72 -1.25
N VAL A 130 -12.24 -9.02 -0.24
CA VAL A 130 -10.92 -8.38 -0.11
C VAL A 130 -9.97 -8.76 -1.25
N ALA A 131 -10.03 -10.01 -1.75
CA ALA A 131 -9.25 -10.46 -2.90
C ALA A 131 -9.67 -9.75 -4.19
N SER A 132 -10.96 -9.49 -4.39
CA SER A 132 -11.46 -8.75 -5.55
C SER A 132 -10.91 -7.32 -5.59
N TYR A 133 -10.86 -6.65 -4.43
CA TYR A 133 -10.25 -5.33 -4.34
C TYR A 133 -8.74 -5.36 -4.56
N ALA A 134 -8.05 -6.32 -3.94
CA ALA A 134 -6.61 -6.51 -4.11
C ALA A 134 -6.22 -6.73 -5.59
N ALA A 135 -6.94 -7.61 -6.30
CA ALA A 135 -6.73 -7.86 -7.72
C ALA A 135 -7.15 -6.66 -8.60
N GLY A 136 -8.23 -5.96 -8.23
CA GLY A 136 -8.67 -4.75 -8.93
C GLY A 136 -7.62 -3.64 -8.94
N LEU A 137 -6.82 -3.51 -7.87
CA LEU A 137 -5.71 -2.55 -7.81
C LEU A 137 -4.63 -2.81 -8.87
N HIS A 138 -4.50 -4.05 -9.38
CA HIS A 138 -3.53 -4.37 -10.44
C HIS A 138 -3.89 -3.64 -11.74
N GLY A 139 -5.18 -3.69 -12.11
CA GLY A 139 -5.71 -2.98 -13.27
C GLY A 139 -5.69 -1.46 -13.06
N MET A 140 -6.13 -1.00 -11.89
CA MET A 140 -6.12 0.41 -11.52
C MET A 140 -4.71 1.03 -11.65
N THR A 141 -3.69 0.37 -11.10
CA THR A 141 -2.30 0.85 -11.12
C THR A 141 -1.79 1.01 -12.55
N ARG A 142 -2.03 0.00 -13.41
CA ARG A 142 -1.56 0.02 -14.81
C ARG A 142 -2.23 1.12 -15.63
N ASN A 143 -3.55 1.32 -15.45
CA ASN A 143 -4.25 2.38 -16.17
C ASN A 143 -3.85 3.76 -15.65
N LEU A 144 -3.74 3.96 -14.33
CA LEU A 144 -3.27 5.22 -13.77
C LEU A 144 -1.84 5.57 -14.23
N ALA A 145 -0.97 4.58 -14.44
CA ALA A 145 0.36 4.81 -15.02
C ALA A 145 0.30 5.39 -16.45
N LEU A 146 -0.75 5.09 -17.22
CA LEU A 146 -0.99 5.66 -18.55
C LEU A 146 -1.65 7.04 -18.44
N ASP A 147 -2.67 7.16 -17.59
CA ASP A 147 -3.49 8.36 -17.44
C ASP A 147 -2.72 9.54 -16.83
N LEU A 148 -1.77 9.24 -15.94
CA LEU A 148 -1.01 10.26 -15.19
C LEU A 148 0.37 10.58 -15.80
N LYS A 149 0.70 10.06 -16.98
CA LYS A 149 2.00 10.33 -17.62
C LYS A 149 2.31 11.84 -17.65
N PRO A 150 3.54 12.27 -17.33
CA PRO A 150 4.74 11.46 -17.10
C PRO A 150 4.95 10.99 -15.64
N ILE A 151 3.97 11.16 -14.75
CA ILE A 151 4.03 10.63 -13.36
C ILE A 151 3.94 9.11 -13.41
N ARG A 152 4.71 8.44 -12.54
CA ARG A 152 4.75 6.98 -12.45
C ARG A 152 3.74 6.48 -11.42
N VAL A 153 3.17 5.30 -11.66
CA VAL A 153 2.24 4.66 -10.70
C VAL A 153 2.62 3.20 -10.56
N ASN A 154 2.87 2.73 -9.35
CA ASN A 154 3.26 1.35 -9.07
C ASN A 154 2.48 0.78 -7.89
N LEU A 155 2.57 -0.53 -7.69
CA LEU A 155 1.85 -1.27 -6.67
C LEU A 155 2.81 -2.20 -5.93
N VAL A 156 2.73 -2.23 -4.61
CA VAL A 156 3.43 -3.21 -3.78
C VAL A 156 2.43 -4.27 -3.30
N SER A 157 2.79 -5.54 -3.44
CA SER A 157 2.03 -6.71 -3.01
C SER A 157 2.78 -7.44 -1.89
N PRO A 158 2.50 -7.09 -0.62
CA PRO A 158 3.09 -7.77 0.53
C PRO A 158 2.46 -9.15 0.78
N GLY A 159 3.22 -10.04 1.42
CA GLY A 159 2.71 -11.27 2.02
C GLY A 159 2.19 -11.03 3.45
N ALA A 160 2.28 -12.04 4.32
CA ALA A 160 2.03 -11.86 5.74
C ALA A 160 3.17 -11.04 6.37
N ILE A 161 2.82 -9.88 6.92
CA ILE A 161 3.75 -8.94 7.57
C ILE A 161 3.34 -8.75 9.02
N ASP A 162 4.31 -8.81 9.93
CA ASP A 162 4.09 -8.54 11.34
C ASP A 162 3.81 -7.04 11.58
N THR A 163 2.54 -6.69 11.70
CA THR A 163 2.06 -5.31 11.92
C THR A 163 0.91 -5.28 12.92
N GLU A 164 0.45 -4.08 13.27
CA GLU A 164 -0.72 -3.82 14.09
C GLU A 164 -2.03 -4.31 13.46
N LEU A 165 -2.02 -4.74 12.19
CA LEU A 165 -3.17 -5.41 11.55
C LEU A 165 -3.64 -6.63 12.36
N TRP A 166 -2.72 -7.30 13.06
CA TRP A 166 -2.98 -8.51 13.84
C TRP A 166 -3.31 -8.23 15.32
N LYS A 167 -3.51 -6.97 15.72
CA LYS A 167 -3.74 -6.57 17.12
C LYS A 167 -4.97 -7.21 17.78
N GLY A 168 -5.88 -7.80 16.99
CA GLY A 168 -7.04 -8.55 17.50
C GLY A 168 -6.71 -9.97 17.96
N PHE A 169 -5.51 -10.47 17.66
CA PHE A 169 -5.05 -11.79 18.08
C PHE A 169 -4.41 -11.66 19.47
N SER A 170 -4.59 -12.67 20.32
CA SER A 170 -3.68 -12.86 21.46
C SER A 170 -2.27 -13.20 20.98
N GLU A 171 -1.27 -13.00 21.83
CA GLU A 171 0.13 -13.32 21.51
C GLU A 171 0.33 -14.78 21.08
N ASP A 172 -0.33 -15.74 21.76
CA ASP A 172 -0.25 -17.16 21.40
C ASP A 172 -0.89 -17.45 20.04
N GLN A 173 -2.04 -16.85 19.75
CA GLN A 173 -2.69 -16.98 18.44
C GLN A 173 -1.82 -16.40 17.34
N LYS A 174 -1.26 -15.21 17.55
CA LYS A 174 -0.39 -14.55 16.58
C LYS A 174 0.86 -15.39 16.32
N LYS A 175 1.51 -15.89 17.37
CA LYS A 175 2.70 -16.75 17.27
C LYS A 175 2.40 -18.06 16.54
N ALA A 176 1.29 -18.72 16.85
CA ALA A 176 0.89 -19.96 16.18
C ALA A 176 0.59 -19.73 14.69
N PHE A 177 -0.19 -18.70 14.39
CA PHE A 177 -0.54 -18.32 13.02
C PHE A 177 0.71 -17.97 12.18
N PHE A 178 1.60 -17.15 12.74
CA PHE A 178 2.85 -16.77 12.09
C PHE A 178 3.79 -17.94 11.89
N LYS A 179 3.87 -18.86 12.87
CA LYS A 179 4.66 -20.07 12.73
C LYS A 179 4.16 -20.92 11.56
N GLU A 180 2.85 -21.16 11.47
CA GLU A 180 2.28 -21.97 10.38
C GLU A 180 2.60 -21.41 9.00
N ILE A 181 2.55 -20.09 8.85
CA ILE A 181 2.91 -19.42 7.60
C ILE A 181 4.43 -19.54 7.36
N SER A 182 5.25 -19.18 8.34
CA SER A 182 6.71 -19.17 8.19
C SER A 182 7.31 -20.53 7.87
N ASP A 183 6.73 -21.62 8.38
CA ASP A 183 7.17 -23.00 8.11
C ASP A 183 7.00 -23.39 6.63
N LYS A 184 6.12 -22.70 5.89
CA LYS A 184 5.87 -22.93 4.46
C LYS A 184 6.65 -21.96 3.56
N LEU A 185 6.93 -20.74 4.03
CA LEU A 185 7.55 -19.70 3.21
C LEU A 185 8.99 -20.07 2.82
N PRO A 186 9.39 -19.87 1.55
CA PRO A 186 10.78 -20.05 1.11
C PRO A 186 11.82 -19.27 1.92
N THR A 187 11.47 -18.09 2.42
CA THR A 187 12.36 -17.28 3.27
C THR A 187 12.39 -17.73 4.74
N GLY A 188 11.52 -18.65 5.15
CA GLY A 188 11.48 -19.22 6.50
C GLY A 188 11.10 -18.24 7.62
N LYS A 189 10.61 -17.04 7.29
CA LYS A 189 10.22 -16.01 8.27
C LYS A 189 8.99 -15.24 7.82
N ILE A 190 8.25 -14.70 8.78
CA ILE A 190 7.27 -13.63 8.54
C ILE A 190 8.02 -12.35 8.15
N GLY A 191 7.46 -11.61 7.20
CA GLY A 191 8.01 -10.31 6.81
C GLY A 191 7.82 -9.28 7.91
N ARG A 192 8.75 -8.35 8.02
CA ARG A 192 8.61 -7.17 8.90
C ARG A 192 8.28 -5.92 8.07
N PRO A 193 7.74 -4.85 8.69
CA PRO A 193 7.49 -3.59 8.00
C PRO A 193 8.69 -3.08 7.19
N GLU A 194 9.89 -3.17 7.77
CA GLU A 194 11.13 -2.68 7.15
C GLU A 194 11.55 -3.51 5.93
N ASP A 195 11.23 -4.82 5.91
CA ASP A 195 11.49 -5.66 4.73
C ASP A 195 10.69 -5.14 3.52
N VAL A 196 9.43 -4.72 3.73
CA VAL A 196 8.55 -4.22 2.67
C VAL A 196 8.85 -2.76 2.32
N ALA A 197 9.23 -1.93 3.31
CA ALA A 197 9.54 -0.52 3.12
C ALA A 197 10.60 -0.30 2.02
N GLU A 198 11.62 -1.17 1.96
CA GLU A 198 12.64 -1.14 0.90
C GLU A 198 12.06 -1.19 -0.52
N THR A 199 10.95 -1.91 -0.72
CA THR A 199 10.27 -1.98 -2.03
C THR A 199 9.67 -0.63 -2.42
N TYR A 200 9.04 0.09 -1.48
CA TYR A 200 8.51 1.44 -1.74
C TYR A 200 9.65 2.41 -2.04
N LEU A 201 10.71 2.38 -1.23
CA LEU A 201 11.88 3.24 -1.44
C LEU A 201 12.49 2.99 -2.82
N TRP A 202 12.65 1.74 -3.23
CA TRP A 202 13.12 1.40 -4.58
C TRP A 202 12.21 1.96 -5.67
N LEU A 203 10.89 1.75 -5.58
CA LEU A 203 9.93 2.23 -6.57
C LEU A 203 9.89 3.77 -6.68
N MET A 204 10.11 4.49 -5.58
CA MET A 204 10.26 5.95 -5.61
C MET A 204 11.58 6.37 -6.29
N LYS A 205 12.68 5.67 -6.01
CA LYS A 205 14.03 5.94 -6.56
C LYS A 205 14.20 5.55 -8.04
N ASP A 206 13.45 4.56 -8.53
CA ASP A 206 13.59 4.03 -9.88
C ASP A 206 12.66 4.73 -10.87
N THR A 207 13.19 5.79 -11.50
CA THR A 207 12.45 6.61 -12.47
C THR A 207 12.16 5.87 -13.79
N ASN A 208 12.59 4.62 -13.95
CA ASN A 208 12.32 3.80 -15.13
C ASN A 208 11.16 2.80 -14.93
N VAL A 209 10.61 2.72 -13.72
CA VAL A 209 9.56 1.73 -13.37
C VAL A 209 8.20 2.41 -13.20
N THR A 210 7.21 1.98 -14.00
CA THR A 210 5.81 2.39 -13.89
C THR A 210 4.88 1.23 -14.29
N GLY A 211 3.66 1.19 -13.76
CA GLY A 211 2.67 0.14 -13.98
C GLY A 211 3.05 -1.22 -13.38
N PHE A 212 4.09 -1.28 -12.53
CA PHE A 212 4.66 -2.51 -12.02
C PHE A 212 4.00 -2.94 -10.70
N VAL A 213 3.84 -4.25 -10.53
CA VAL A 213 3.38 -4.88 -9.28
C VAL A 213 4.58 -5.59 -8.65
N ALA A 214 5.13 -5.00 -7.59
CA ALA A 214 6.29 -5.52 -6.88
C ALA A 214 5.85 -6.44 -5.74
N SER A 215 6.27 -7.71 -5.78
CA SER A 215 5.97 -8.68 -4.72
C SER A 215 7.03 -8.66 -3.62
N SER A 216 6.61 -8.48 -2.37
CA SER A 216 7.45 -8.59 -1.17
C SER A 216 6.76 -9.49 -0.15
N ASN A 217 6.76 -10.79 -0.42
CA ASN A 217 5.87 -11.77 0.23
C ASN A 217 6.58 -13.03 0.73
N GLY A 218 7.91 -13.01 0.84
CA GLY A 218 8.68 -14.13 1.38
C GLY A 218 8.65 -15.40 0.52
N GLY A 219 8.15 -15.31 -0.73
CA GLY A 219 7.98 -16.43 -1.64
C GLY A 219 6.63 -17.15 -1.53
N ASP A 220 5.64 -16.54 -0.85
CA ASP A 220 4.32 -17.14 -0.60
C ASP A 220 3.61 -17.66 -1.86
N LEU A 221 3.79 -17.02 -3.01
CA LEU A 221 3.16 -17.44 -4.27
C LEU A 221 3.72 -18.75 -4.85
N LEU A 222 4.80 -19.29 -4.28
CA LEU A 222 5.48 -20.50 -4.77
C LEU A 222 5.06 -21.77 -4.01
N VAL A 223 4.33 -21.64 -2.91
CA VAL A 223 4.08 -22.72 -1.92
C VAL A 223 2.63 -22.84 -1.49
#